data_AF-A0A2K3L7J9-F1
#
_entry.id   AF-A0A2K3L7J9-F1
#
_cell.length_a   1.000
_cell.length_b   1.000
_cell.length_c   1.000
_cell.angle_alpha   90.00
_cell.angle_beta   90.00
_cell.angle_gamma   90.00
#
_symmetry.space_group_name_H-M   'P 1'
#
loop_
_entity.id
_entity.type
_entity.pdbx_description
1 polymer ?
#
loop_
_entity_poly.entity_id
_entity_poly.type
_entity_poly.pdbx_seq_one_letter_code
_entity_poly.pdbx_strand_id
1 'polypeptide(L)'
;PGALSVIKAIANEVSTNNVNSVFHIGDISYATGFLAEWDFFLHLINPVASRVSYMTAIGNHERDYIDSGSVYITPDSGGECGVPYETYFPMPTSAKDKPWYSIEQASVHFTVISTEHDWSINSEQYAWMKKDMASVNRQHTPWLIFMGHRPMYTSNNGFSSKDKNFINAVEPLLLANKARTSNS
;
A
#
# COMPACT_ATOMS: atom_id res chain seq x y z
N PRO A 1 8.93 15.95 -10.61
CA PRO A 1 8.60 16.09 -12.05
C PRO A 1 7.60 15.05 -12.60
N GLY A 2 7.64 13.79 -12.13
CA GLY A 2 6.79 12.71 -12.66
C GLY A 2 5.32 12.70 -12.18
N ALA A 3 5.03 13.19 -10.97
CA ALA A 3 3.69 13.10 -10.37
C ALA A 3 2.61 13.83 -11.20
N LEU A 4 2.90 15.05 -11.69
CA LEU A 4 1.95 15.82 -12.50
C LEU A 4 1.58 15.13 -13.82
N SER A 5 2.55 14.51 -14.51
CA SER A 5 2.28 13.79 -15.75
C SER A 5 1.49 12.51 -15.51
N VAL A 6 1.79 11.78 -14.43
CA VAL A 6 1.07 10.55 -14.07
C VAL A 6 -0.37 10.87 -13.69
N ILE A 7 -0.61 11.87 -12.84
CA ILE A 7 -1.97 12.24 -12.43
C ILE A 7 -2.79 12.77 -13.61
N LYS A 8 -2.18 13.53 -14.54
CA LYS A 8 -2.87 13.93 -15.78
C LYS A 8 -3.25 12.73 -16.65
N ALA A 9 -2.37 11.75 -16.80
CA ALA A 9 -2.67 10.54 -17.56
C ALA A 9 -3.80 9.74 -16.91
N ILE A 10 -3.74 9.53 -15.58
CA ILE A 10 -4.80 8.82 -14.84
C ILE A 10 -6.12 9.59 -14.92
N ALA A 11 -6.12 10.92 -14.77
CA ALA A 11 -7.32 11.74 -14.89
C ALA A 11 -7.97 11.62 -16.27
N ASN A 12 -7.17 11.53 -17.33
CA ASN A 12 -7.67 11.28 -18.69
C ASN A 12 -8.34 9.90 -18.79
N GLU A 13 -7.70 8.82 -18.29
CA GLU A 13 -8.27 7.47 -18.31
C GLU A 13 -9.54 7.34 -17.45
N VAL A 14 -9.60 8.06 -16.33
CA VAL A 14 -10.82 8.16 -15.51
C VAL A 14 -11.91 8.91 -16.26
N SER A 15 -11.57 9.98 -16.99
CA SER A 15 -12.55 10.76 -17.76
C SER A 15 -13.16 9.98 -18.94
N THR A 16 -12.44 8.98 -19.46
CA THR A 16 -12.91 8.07 -20.52
C THR A 16 -13.61 6.83 -19.97
N ASN A 17 -13.82 6.72 -18.65
CA ASN A 17 -14.38 5.54 -17.96
C ASN A 17 -13.58 4.24 -18.16
N ASN A 18 -12.29 4.33 -18.51
CA ASN A 18 -11.41 3.16 -18.69
C ASN A 18 -10.83 2.65 -17.36
N VAL A 19 -10.83 3.49 -16.33
CA VAL A 19 -10.33 3.15 -14.98
C VAL A 19 -11.44 3.36 -13.96
N ASN A 20 -11.75 2.31 -13.21
CA ASN A 20 -12.80 2.34 -12.19
C ASN A 20 -12.26 2.43 -10.76
N SER A 21 -10.95 2.22 -10.56
CA SER A 21 -10.27 2.31 -9.27
C SER A 21 -8.77 2.51 -9.46
N VAL A 22 -8.15 3.22 -8.53
CA VAL A 22 -6.72 3.48 -8.47
C VAL A 22 -6.17 2.93 -7.16
N PHE A 23 -5.03 2.25 -7.24
CA PHE A 23 -4.26 1.81 -6.07
C PHE A 23 -2.90 2.51 -6.09
N HIS A 24 -2.61 3.30 -5.05
CA HIS A 24 -1.34 4.00 -4.85
C HIS A 24 -0.58 3.33 -3.70
N ILE A 25 0.44 2.53 -4.03
CA ILE A 25 1.04 1.57 -3.11
C ILE A 25 2.24 2.18 -2.36
N GLY A 26 1.95 3.12 -1.46
CA GLY A 26 2.93 3.80 -0.59
C GLY A 26 3.71 4.91 -1.28
N ASP A 27 4.46 5.68 -0.48
CA ASP A 27 5.25 6.84 -0.89
C ASP A 27 4.39 7.88 -1.62
N ILE A 28 3.42 8.41 -0.88
CA ILE A 28 2.26 9.10 -1.42
C ILE A 28 2.61 10.53 -1.82
N SER A 29 2.93 11.37 -0.85
CA SER A 29 3.15 12.81 -1.05
C SER A 29 4.63 13.19 -0.98
N TYR A 30 5.46 12.37 -0.31
CA TYR A 30 6.80 12.75 0.14
C TYR A 30 6.82 14.04 0.97
N ALA A 31 5.74 14.34 1.70
CA ALA A 31 5.68 15.50 2.59
C ALA A 31 6.81 15.45 3.64
N THR A 32 7.09 14.28 4.20
CA THR A 32 8.27 13.99 5.04
C THR A 32 8.51 15.04 6.13
N GLY A 33 7.46 15.44 6.84
CA GLY A 33 7.47 16.42 7.91
C GLY A 33 7.12 17.84 7.48
N PHE A 34 7.04 18.11 6.17
CA PHE A 34 6.56 19.38 5.62
C PHE A 34 5.07 19.28 5.23
N LEU A 35 4.19 19.40 6.23
CA LEU A 35 2.76 19.08 6.11
C LEU A 35 1.99 19.81 5.00
N ALA A 36 2.46 20.98 4.55
CA ALA A 36 1.84 21.69 3.42
C ALA A 36 1.84 20.86 2.11
N GLU A 37 2.78 19.93 1.94
CA GLU A 37 2.83 19.05 0.77
C GLU A 37 1.67 18.04 0.74
N TRP A 38 1.10 17.68 1.90
CA TRP A 38 -0.12 16.87 1.92
C TRP A 38 -1.29 17.62 1.28
N ASP A 39 -1.47 18.90 1.60
CA ASP A 39 -2.53 19.72 0.99
C ASP A 39 -2.33 19.86 -0.52
N PHE A 40 -1.10 20.11 -0.97
CA PHE A 40 -0.77 20.14 -2.39
C PHE A 40 -1.06 18.81 -3.08
N PHE A 41 -0.67 17.70 -2.46
CA PHE A 41 -0.91 16.36 -3.01
C PHE A 41 -2.41 16.03 -3.10
N LEU A 42 -3.17 16.30 -2.04
CA LEU A 42 -4.62 16.07 -2.01
C LEU A 42 -5.35 16.92 -3.07
N HIS A 43 -4.92 18.17 -3.27
CA HIS A 43 -5.42 19.00 -4.36
C HIS A 43 -5.06 18.42 -5.74
N LEU A 44 -3.82 17.95 -5.89
CA LEU A 44 -3.31 17.36 -7.13
C LEU A 44 -4.13 16.14 -7.56
N ILE A 45 -4.44 15.21 -6.64
CA ILE A 45 -5.17 13.98 -6.96
C ILE A 45 -6.70 14.17 -7.06
N ASN A 46 -7.23 15.33 -6.66
CA ASN A 46 -8.66 15.59 -6.59
C ASN A 46 -9.42 15.26 -7.90
N PRO A 47 -8.94 15.57 -9.12
CA PRO A 47 -9.63 15.21 -10.36
C PRO A 47 -9.84 13.70 -10.57
N VAL A 48 -9.04 12.86 -9.90
CA VAL A 48 -9.11 11.40 -9.92
C VAL A 48 -9.88 10.88 -8.71
N ALA A 49 -9.41 11.21 -7.50
CA ALA A 49 -9.90 10.65 -6.24
C ALA A 49 -11.34 11.08 -5.88
N SER A 50 -11.84 12.18 -6.46
CA SER A 50 -13.25 12.58 -6.31
C SER A 50 -14.23 11.79 -7.20
N ARG A 51 -13.72 10.99 -8.14
CA ARG A 51 -14.54 10.30 -9.17
C ARG A 51 -14.50 8.79 -9.07
N VAL A 52 -13.36 8.24 -8.65
CA VAL A 52 -13.15 6.79 -8.52
C VAL A 52 -12.49 6.47 -7.19
N SER A 53 -12.59 5.22 -6.76
CA SER A 53 -11.91 4.75 -5.55
C SER A 53 -10.40 4.99 -5.67
N TYR A 54 -9.80 5.66 -4.68
CA TYR A 54 -8.37 5.90 -4.59
C TYR A 54 -7.83 5.22 -3.34
N MET A 55 -7.45 3.96 -3.50
CA MET A 55 -6.98 3.09 -2.44
C MET A 55 -5.47 3.30 -2.23
N THR A 56 -5.01 3.33 -0.99
CA THR A 56 -3.59 3.54 -0.70
C THR A 56 -3.01 2.42 0.18
N ALA A 57 -1.73 2.11 -0.01
CA ALA A 57 -0.92 1.44 1.00
C ALA A 57 -0.01 2.48 1.68
N ILE A 58 0.45 2.20 2.88
CA ILE A 58 1.43 3.05 3.57
C ILE A 58 2.86 2.65 3.14
N GLY A 59 3.73 3.63 2.85
CA GLY A 59 5.14 3.43 2.54
C GLY A 59 6.08 3.97 3.62
N ASN A 60 7.38 3.90 3.36
CA ASN A 60 8.40 4.35 4.33
C ASN A 60 8.39 5.86 4.53
N HIS A 61 8.11 6.64 3.47
CA HIS A 61 7.97 8.09 3.59
C HIS A 61 6.71 8.54 4.35
N GLU A 62 5.80 7.62 4.64
CA GLU A 62 4.70 7.88 5.56
C GLU A 62 5.01 7.40 6.99
N ARG A 63 5.73 6.28 7.17
CA ARG A 63 5.79 5.56 8.46
C ARG A 63 7.13 5.61 9.20
N ASP A 64 8.25 5.57 8.50
CA ASP A 64 9.54 5.23 9.11
C ASP A 64 10.11 6.40 9.91
N TYR A 65 10.38 6.14 11.19
CA TYR A 65 11.03 7.08 12.10
C TYR A 65 11.52 6.34 13.34
N ILE A 66 12.44 6.95 14.09
CA ILE A 66 12.88 6.41 15.38
C ILE A 66 11.71 6.33 16.38
N ASP A 67 11.65 5.25 17.15
CA ASP A 67 10.63 4.98 18.18
C ASP A 67 9.18 4.99 17.70
N SER A 68 8.96 4.89 16.38
CA SER A 68 7.62 4.88 15.81
C SER A 68 6.97 3.50 15.83
N GLY A 69 7.73 2.42 16.05
CA GLY A 69 7.25 1.03 15.92
C GLY A 69 7.35 0.47 14.50
N SER A 70 7.97 1.19 13.56
CA SER A 70 8.29 0.65 12.23
C SER A 70 9.29 -0.52 12.31
N VAL A 71 9.17 -1.48 11.40
CA VAL A 71 10.18 -2.54 11.18
C VAL A 71 11.48 -1.96 10.65
N TYR A 72 11.39 -0.92 9.82
CA TYR A 72 12.53 -0.24 9.24
C TYR A 72 12.75 1.10 9.94
N ILE A 73 13.88 1.23 10.63
CA ILE A 73 14.21 2.44 11.38
C ILE A 73 15.04 3.36 10.50
N THR A 74 14.35 4.12 9.66
CA THR A 74 14.93 5.20 8.85
C THR A 74 14.25 6.52 9.20
N PRO A 75 14.85 7.69 8.86
CA PRO A 75 14.22 8.98 9.08
C PRO A 75 13.23 9.37 7.96
N ASP A 76 12.80 8.43 7.11
CA ASP A 76 12.20 8.74 5.80
C ASP A 76 10.88 9.51 5.89
N SER A 77 10.10 9.31 6.96
CA SER A 77 8.85 10.05 7.17
C SER A 77 9.05 11.48 7.69
N GLY A 78 10.27 11.87 8.05
CA GLY A 78 10.56 13.18 8.63
C GLY A 78 9.82 13.46 9.94
N GLY A 79 9.41 12.42 10.66
CA GLY A 79 8.72 12.52 11.96
C GLY A 79 7.20 12.44 11.86
N GLU A 80 6.65 12.17 10.68
CA GLU A 80 5.19 12.02 10.49
C GLU A 80 4.64 10.74 11.13
N CYS A 81 5.44 9.66 11.16
CA CYS A 81 5.14 8.42 11.88
C CYS A 81 3.74 7.83 11.56
N GLY A 82 3.27 7.97 10.32
CA GLY A 82 1.99 7.45 9.83
C GLY A 82 0.77 8.32 10.13
N VAL A 83 0.90 9.36 10.96
CA VAL A 83 -0.24 10.15 11.45
C VAL A 83 -0.98 10.89 10.31
N PRO A 84 -0.30 11.60 9.39
CA PRO A 84 -0.99 12.26 8.28
C PRO A 84 -1.63 11.27 7.32
N TYR A 85 -0.95 10.17 6.99
CA TYR A 85 -1.49 9.10 6.13
C TYR A 85 -2.83 8.59 6.67
N GLU A 86 -2.87 8.20 7.94
CA GLU A 86 -4.08 7.66 8.57
C GLU A 86 -5.20 8.71 8.69
N THR A 87 -4.84 9.99 8.78
CA THR A 87 -5.80 11.09 8.86
C THR A 87 -6.44 11.40 7.51
N TYR A 88 -5.64 11.46 6.45
CA TYR A 88 -6.10 11.87 5.12
C TYR A 88 -6.65 10.72 4.27
N PHE A 89 -6.25 9.48 4.55
CA PHE A 89 -6.66 8.29 3.80
C PHE A 89 -7.37 7.29 4.72
N PRO A 90 -8.70 7.43 4.94
CA PRO A 90 -9.48 6.51 5.75
C PRO A 90 -9.73 5.19 5.00
N MET A 91 -8.69 4.37 4.89
CA MET A 91 -8.80 3.02 4.33
C MET A 91 -9.66 2.12 5.25
N PRO A 92 -10.22 1.00 4.76
CA PRO A 92 -11.05 0.09 5.55
C PRO A 92 -10.21 -0.77 6.51
N THR A 93 -9.40 -0.12 7.35
CA THR A 93 -8.51 -0.74 8.32
C THR A 93 -9.28 -1.14 9.57
N SER A 94 -8.78 -2.16 10.26
CA SER A 94 -9.48 -2.74 11.43
C SER A 94 -9.39 -1.88 12.68
N ALA A 95 -8.33 -1.08 12.81
CA ALA A 95 -8.09 -0.19 13.94
C ALA A 95 -7.02 0.85 13.58
N LYS A 96 -6.81 1.78 14.51
CA LYS A 96 -5.72 2.76 14.44
C LYS A 96 -4.36 2.06 14.42
N ASP A 97 -3.41 2.58 13.63
CA ASP A 97 -2.04 2.06 13.46
C ASP A 97 -2.01 0.58 13.03
N LYS A 98 -3.04 0.17 12.26
CA LYS A 98 -3.12 -1.13 11.58
C LYS A 98 -3.43 -0.95 10.09
N PRO A 99 -2.52 -0.31 9.31
CA PRO A 99 -2.77 0.09 7.93
C PRO A 99 -2.68 -1.07 6.93
N TRP A 100 -3.32 -2.20 7.26
CA TRP A 100 -3.51 -3.35 6.38
C TRP A 100 -5.00 -3.69 6.32
N TYR A 101 -5.46 -4.01 5.12
CA TYR A 101 -6.88 -4.21 4.84
C TYR A 101 -7.07 -5.03 3.56
N SER A 102 -8.29 -5.52 3.36
CA SER A 102 -8.70 -6.14 2.11
C SER A 102 -9.96 -5.48 1.57
N ILE A 103 -10.11 -5.57 0.26
CA ILE A 103 -11.28 -5.07 -0.45
C ILE A 103 -11.54 -5.92 -1.68
N GLU A 104 -12.81 -6.23 -1.94
CA GLU A 104 -13.23 -6.83 -3.21
C GLU A 104 -13.71 -5.73 -4.15
N GLN A 105 -13.14 -5.68 -5.35
CA GLN A 105 -13.64 -4.83 -6.44
C GLN A 105 -13.88 -5.69 -7.67
N ALA A 106 -15.15 -5.78 -8.07
CA ALA A 106 -15.61 -6.71 -9.09
C ALA A 106 -15.17 -8.16 -8.76
N SER A 107 -14.44 -8.82 -9.67
CA SER A 107 -14.00 -10.22 -9.51
C SER A 107 -12.61 -10.36 -8.89
N VAL A 108 -12.12 -9.32 -8.21
CA VAL A 108 -10.77 -9.26 -7.64
C VAL A 108 -10.84 -9.00 -6.15
N HIS A 109 -10.18 -9.88 -5.37
CA HIS A 109 -9.86 -9.65 -3.96
C HIS A 109 -8.46 -9.03 -3.87
N PHE A 110 -8.37 -7.87 -3.24
CA PHE A 110 -7.11 -7.20 -2.96
C PHE A 110 -6.75 -7.40 -1.49
N THR A 111 -5.56 -7.91 -1.21
CA THR A 111 -4.95 -7.91 0.12
C THR A 111 -3.85 -6.86 0.13
N VAL A 112 -4.05 -5.78 0.88
CA VAL A 112 -3.11 -4.67 1.01
C VAL A 112 -2.47 -4.71 2.39
N ILE A 113 -1.14 -4.79 2.43
CA ILE A 113 -0.38 -4.82 3.68
C ILE A 113 0.43 -3.54 3.88
N SER A 114 0.87 -3.32 5.11
CA SER A 114 1.96 -2.41 5.40
C SER A 114 3.28 -3.17 5.45
N THR A 115 4.22 -2.77 4.60
CA THR A 115 5.60 -3.29 4.67
C THR A 115 6.39 -2.68 5.82
N GLU A 116 5.90 -1.58 6.41
CA GLU A 116 6.57 -0.86 7.49
C GLU A 116 6.17 -1.37 8.89
N HIS A 117 5.13 -2.22 8.99
CA HIS A 117 4.73 -2.87 10.23
C HIS A 117 5.18 -4.34 10.24
N ASP A 118 5.27 -4.93 11.44
CA ASP A 118 5.74 -6.31 11.61
C ASP A 118 4.92 -7.28 10.76
N TRP A 119 5.57 -7.91 9.80
CA TRP A 119 5.02 -8.92 8.89
C TRP A 119 5.51 -10.34 9.22
N SER A 120 6.27 -10.52 10.30
CA SER A 120 6.82 -11.81 10.70
C SER A 120 5.73 -12.84 11.00
N ILE A 121 6.05 -14.14 10.94
CA ILE A 121 5.08 -15.24 11.04
C ILE A 121 4.19 -15.17 12.31
N ASN A 122 4.68 -14.55 13.38
CA ASN A 122 3.96 -14.42 14.65
C ASN A 122 3.28 -13.06 14.84
N SER A 123 3.37 -12.16 13.85
CA SER A 123 2.82 -10.81 13.93
C SER A 123 1.30 -10.82 13.76
N GLU A 124 0.67 -9.75 14.26
CA GLU A 124 -0.76 -9.54 14.06
C GLU A 124 -1.13 -9.45 12.57
N GLN A 125 -0.35 -8.68 11.80
CA GLN A 125 -0.55 -8.51 10.37
C GLN A 125 -0.43 -9.83 9.61
N TYR A 126 0.52 -10.71 9.98
CA TYR A 126 0.66 -12.02 9.36
C TYR A 126 -0.53 -12.93 9.66
N ALA A 127 -0.99 -12.97 10.91
CA ALA A 127 -2.16 -13.72 11.32
C ALA A 127 -3.43 -13.22 10.59
N TRP A 128 -3.58 -11.91 10.46
CA TRP A 128 -4.64 -11.28 9.68
C TRP A 128 -4.57 -11.68 8.20
N MET A 129 -3.41 -11.53 7.56
CA MET A 129 -3.20 -11.85 6.14
C MET A 129 -3.52 -13.32 5.85
N LYS A 130 -3.08 -14.23 6.72
CA LYS A 130 -3.39 -15.67 6.61
C LYS A 130 -4.88 -15.94 6.68
N LYS A 131 -5.60 -15.26 7.58
CA LYS A 131 -7.06 -15.38 7.71
C LYS A 131 -7.79 -14.80 6.51
N ASP A 132 -7.38 -13.62 6.05
CA ASP A 132 -7.95 -12.93 4.89
C ASP A 132 -7.87 -13.80 3.63
N MET A 133 -6.67 -14.23 3.25
CA MET A 133 -6.45 -15.02 2.04
C MET A 133 -7.17 -16.38 2.07
N ALA A 134 -7.26 -17.01 3.25
CA ALA A 134 -8.00 -18.27 3.42
C ALA A 134 -9.53 -18.10 3.28
N SER A 135 -10.05 -16.89 3.46
CA SER A 135 -11.48 -16.60 3.37
C SER A 135 -11.97 -16.32 1.94
N VAL A 136 -11.05 -16.13 0.99
CA VAL A 136 -11.38 -15.71 -0.38
C VAL A 136 -12.14 -16.81 -1.13
N ASN A 137 -13.37 -16.50 -1.53
CA ASN A 137 -14.17 -17.39 -2.37
C ASN A 137 -13.75 -17.25 -3.84
N ARG A 138 -12.86 -18.14 -4.29
CA ARG A 138 -12.30 -18.12 -5.66
C ARG A 138 -13.32 -18.37 -6.79
N GLN A 139 -14.56 -18.75 -6.48
CA GLN A 139 -15.63 -18.79 -7.48
C GLN A 139 -16.23 -17.39 -7.73
N HIS A 140 -16.22 -16.51 -6.73
CA HIS A 140 -16.74 -15.14 -6.82
C HIS A 140 -15.62 -14.15 -7.17
N THR A 141 -14.48 -14.27 -6.48
CA THR A 141 -13.26 -13.48 -6.68
C THR A 141 -12.10 -14.36 -7.13
N PRO A 142 -12.07 -14.79 -8.42
CA PRO A 142 -11.03 -15.67 -8.93
C PRO A 142 -9.62 -15.08 -8.84
N TRP A 143 -9.51 -13.75 -8.88
CA TRP A 143 -8.25 -13.02 -8.80
C TRP A 143 -7.99 -12.60 -7.35
N LEU A 144 -6.83 -13.02 -6.84
CA LEU A 144 -6.30 -12.56 -5.55
C LEU A 144 -5.01 -11.79 -5.83
N ILE A 145 -5.02 -10.49 -5.53
CA ILE A 145 -3.87 -9.61 -5.73
C ILE A 145 -3.34 -9.16 -4.38
N PHE A 146 -2.04 -9.38 -4.18
CA PHE A 146 -1.30 -8.94 -3.01
C PHE A 146 -0.52 -7.67 -3.33
N MET A 147 -0.64 -6.67 -2.45
CA MET A 147 -0.03 -5.35 -2.59
C MET A 147 0.66 -4.92 -1.30
N GLY A 148 1.85 -4.33 -1.44
CA GLY A 148 2.64 -3.73 -0.36
C GLY A 148 3.70 -2.83 -0.98
N HIS A 149 4.17 -1.84 -0.21
CA HIS A 149 5.05 -0.80 -0.72
C HIS A 149 6.47 -1.32 -1.05
N ARG A 150 7.16 -1.90 -0.06
CA ARG A 150 8.51 -2.44 -0.28
C ARG A 150 8.48 -3.68 -1.19
N PRO A 151 9.34 -3.74 -2.21
CA PRO A 151 9.31 -4.82 -3.18
C PRO A 151 9.82 -6.14 -2.59
N MET A 152 9.09 -7.24 -2.84
CA MET A 152 9.59 -8.59 -2.56
C MET A 152 10.71 -8.99 -3.54
N TYR A 153 10.58 -8.60 -4.81
CA TYR A 153 11.59 -8.85 -5.84
C TYR A 153 11.85 -7.58 -6.64
N THR A 154 13.12 -7.30 -6.88
CA THR A 154 13.58 -6.22 -7.77
C THR A 154 14.60 -6.76 -8.77
N SER A 155 14.57 -6.24 -10.00
CA SER A 155 15.58 -6.49 -11.04
C SER A 155 16.76 -5.52 -10.94
N ASN A 156 16.65 -4.48 -10.09
CA ASN A 156 17.70 -3.52 -9.84
C ASN A 156 18.59 -3.99 -8.68
N ASN A 157 19.91 -3.97 -8.86
CA ASN A 157 20.88 -4.32 -7.82
C ASN A 157 21.22 -3.14 -6.88
N GLY A 158 20.53 -2.00 -7.04
CA GLY A 158 20.74 -0.77 -6.25
C GLY A 158 19.98 -0.72 -4.90
N PHE A 159 19.67 0.51 -4.45
CA PHE A 159 19.11 0.89 -3.13
C PHE A 159 17.78 0.26 -2.72
N SER A 160 17.11 -0.51 -3.58
CA SER A 160 15.88 -1.23 -3.26
C SER A 160 16.23 -2.56 -2.59
N SER A 161 16.58 -2.50 -1.29
CA SER A 161 16.99 -3.69 -0.55
C SER A 161 15.86 -4.72 -0.49
N LYS A 162 16.07 -5.87 -1.14
CA LYS A 162 15.25 -7.07 -0.92
C LYS A 162 15.43 -7.51 0.52
N ASP A 163 14.39 -7.37 1.33
CA ASP A 163 14.40 -7.96 2.66
C ASP A 163 14.12 -9.47 2.53
N LYS A 164 15.17 -10.27 2.67
CA LYS A 164 15.06 -11.73 2.61
C LYS A 164 14.15 -12.29 3.70
N ASN A 165 14.08 -11.64 4.86
CA ASN A 165 13.21 -12.09 5.94
C ASN A 165 11.74 -11.86 5.56
N PHE A 166 11.44 -10.73 4.91
CA PHE A 166 10.10 -10.45 4.40
C PHE A 166 9.68 -11.50 3.36
N ILE A 167 10.56 -11.81 2.40
CA ILE A 167 10.32 -12.88 1.42
C ILE A 167 10.08 -14.22 2.11
N ASN A 168 10.99 -14.65 2.98
CA ASN A 168 10.92 -15.94 3.66
C ASN A 168 9.65 -16.10 4.53
N ALA A 169 9.14 -15.01 5.12
CA ALA A 169 7.92 -15.04 5.90
C ALA A 169 6.68 -15.09 5.01
N VAL A 170 6.58 -14.20 4.01
CA VAL A 170 5.34 -13.92 3.28
C VAL A 170 5.17 -14.76 2.02
N GLU A 171 6.24 -15.03 1.26
CA GLU A 171 6.18 -15.82 0.02
C GLU A 171 5.49 -17.18 0.19
N PRO A 172 5.78 -17.98 1.25
CA PRO A 172 5.10 -19.26 1.44
C PRO A 172 3.59 -19.13 1.56
N LEU A 173 3.11 -18.04 2.18
CA LEU A 173 1.68 -17.78 2.33
C LEU A 173 1.03 -17.40 0.99
N LEU A 174 1.72 -16.59 0.18
CA LEU A 174 1.24 -16.19 -1.16
C LEU A 174 1.13 -17.41 -2.09
N LEU A 175 2.15 -18.28 -2.08
CA LEU A 175 2.18 -19.50 -2.87
C LEU A 175 1.06 -20.47 -2.47
N ALA A 176 0.83 -20.65 -1.17
CA ALA A 176 -0.23 -21.51 -0.66
C ALA A 176 -1.64 -21.05 -1.12
N ASN A 177 -1.84 -19.75 -1.31
CA ASN A 177 -3.12 -19.17 -1.72
C ASN A 177 -3.20 -18.81 -3.22
N LYS A 178 -2.16 -19.12 -4.02
CA LYS A 178 -2.07 -18.76 -5.44
C LYS A 178 -2.35 -17.27 -5.68
N ALA A 179 -1.80 -16.41 -4.82
CA ALA A 179 -1.90 -14.95 -4.93
C ALA A 179 -0.98 -14.44 -6.06
N ARG A 180 -1.38 -13.36 -6.73
CA ARG A 180 -0.53 -12.63 -7.68
C ARG A 180 0.04 -11.39 -6.99
N THR A 181 1.33 -11.16 -7.12
CA THR A 181 2.00 -9.97 -6.58
C THR A 181 2.06 -8.87 -7.63
N SER A 182 1.71 -7.64 -7.29
CA SER A 182 2.08 -6.47 -8.10
C SER A 182 3.39 -5.88 -7.56
N ASN A 183 4.45 -5.87 -8.36
CA ASN A 183 5.68 -5.15 -8.04
C ASN A 183 5.64 -3.80 -8.78
N SER A 184 5.79 -2.69 -8.06
CA SER A 184 6.02 -1.35 -8.62
C SER A 184 7.50 -1.13 -8.94
#